data_AF-F8VR71-F1
#
_entry.id   AF-F8VR71-F1
#
_cell.length_a   1.000
_cell.length_b   1.000
_cell.length_c   1.000
_cell.angle_alpha   90.00
_cell.angle_beta   90.00
_cell.angle_gamma   90.00
#
_symmetry.space_group_name_H-M   'P 1'
#
loop_
_entity.id
_entity.type
_entity.pdbx_description
1 polymer ?
#
loop_
_entity_poly.entity_id
_entity_poly.type
_entity_poly.pdbx_seq_one_letter_code
_entity_poly.pdbx_strand_id
1 'polypeptide(L)'
;MANINLKEITLIVGVVTACYWNSLFCGFVFDDVSAILDNKDLHPSTPLKTLFQNDFWGTPMSEVTGVVGRAELLSSIFFLAAFLSYTRSKGPDNSIIWTPIALTVFLVAVATLCKEQGITVVGICCVYEVFIAQGYTLPLLCTTA
;
A
#
# COMPACT_ATOMS: atom_id res chain seq x y z
N MET A 1 -15.24 20.27 13.02
CA MET A 1 -14.20 20.68 12.06
C MET A 1 -12.88 20.66 12.81
N ALA A 2 -11.96 19.76 12.44
CA ALA A 2 -10.67 19.65 13.12
C ALA A 2 -9.92 21.00 13.03
N ASN A 3 -9.56 21.59 14.17
CA ASN A 3 -8.74 22.79 14.22
C ASN A 3 -7.29 22.41 13.92
N ILE A 4 -6.91 22.40 12.64
CA ILE A 4 -5.53 22.11 12.24
C ILE A 4 -4.64 23.27 12.72
N ASN A 5 -3.68 22.97 13.59
CA ASN A 5 -2.83 23.98 14.19
C ASN A 5 -1.70 24.37 13.23
N LEU A 6 -1.45 25.68 13.05
CA LEU A 6 -0.35 26.16 12.20
C LEU A 6 1.00 25.55 12.60
N LYS A 7 1.22 25.27 13.89
CA LYS A 7 2.44 24.59 14.38
C LYS A 7 2.59 23.17 13.84
N GLU A 8 1.49 22.43 13.72
CA GLU A 8 1.48 21.07 13.16
C GLU A 8 1.76 21.11 11.66
N ILE A 9 1.17 22.07 10.95
CA ILE A 9 1.44 22.28 9.52
C ILE A 9 2.92 22.62 9.31
N THR A 10 3.46 23.57 10.07
CA THR A 10 4.88 23.95 9.96
C THR A 10 5.81 22.78 10.29
N LEU A 11 5.48 21.96 11.29
CA LEU A 11 6.24 20.76 11.62
C LEU A 11 6.22 19.75 10.47
N ILE A 12 5.04 19.43 9.94
CA ILE A 12 4.89 18.46 8.84
C ILE A 12 5.65 18.94 7.61
N VAL A 13 5.45 20.20 7.19
CA VAL A 13 6.14 20.78 6.04
C VAL A 13 7.65 20.79 6.27
N GLY A 14 8.12 21.13 7.47
CA GLY A 14 9.54 21.12 7.83
C GLY A 14 10.16 19.73 7.73
N VAL A 15 9.50 18.70 8.29
CA VAL A 15 9.98 17.31 8.25
C VAL A 15 10.01 16.79 6.82
N VAL A 16 8.94 16.98 6.05
CA VAL A 16 8.88 16.56 4.63
C VAL A 16 9.99 17.26 3.85
N THR A 17 10.12 18.58 3.99
CA THR A 17 11.16 19.35 3.29
C THR A 17 12.56 18.87 3.67
N ALA A 18 12.83 18.56 4.94
CA ALA A 18 14.12 18.03 5.39
C ALA A 18 14.41 16.63 4.83
N CYS A 19 13.43 15.73 4.84
CA CYS A 19 13.56 14.37 4.30
C CYS A 19 13.85 14.37 2.79
N TYR A 20 13.22 15.29 2.04
CA TYR A 20 13.38 15.39 0.59
C TYR A 20 14.37 16.48 0.15
N TRP A 21 15.05 17.16 1.08
CA TRP A 21 15.98 18.25 0.76
C TRP A 21 17.08 17.79 -0.20
N ASN A 22 17.60 16.59 0.04
CA ASN A 22 18.65 15.98 -0.75
C ASN A 22 18.18 15.59 -2.17
N SER A 23 16.87 15.40 -2.39
CA SER A 23 16.31 15.00 -3.69
C SER A 23 16.33 16.12 -4.73
N LEU A 24 16.39 17.39 -4.32
CA LEU A 24 16.38 18.54 -5.24
C LEU A 24 17.64 18.66 -6.10
N PHE A 25 18.73 18.03 -5.66
CA PHE A 25 20.03 18.07 -6.33
C PHE A 25 20.49 16.70 -6.83
N CYS A 26 19.61 15.70 -6.81
CA CYS A 26 19.89 14.38 -7.36
C CYS A 26 19.66 14.35 -8.88
N GLY A 27 20.44 13.52 -9.58
CA GLY A 27 20.15 13.14 -10.97
C GLY A 27 19.07 12.07 -11.05
N PHE A 28 18.94 11.43 -12.21
CA PHE A 28 18.01 10.31 -12.39
C PHE A 28 18.24 9.22 -11.35
N VAL A 29 17.15 8.80 -10.70
CA VAL A 29 17.14 7.64 -9.81
C VAL A 29 17.10 6.38 -10.67
N PHE A 30 17.44 5.22 -10.09
CA PHE A 30 17.48 3.92 -10.77
C PHE A 30 16.28 3.70 -11.72
N ASP A 31 15.10 4.04 -11.23
CA ASP A 31 13.83 3.88 -11.95
C ASP A 31 13.67 4.88 -13.13
N ASP A 32 14.23 6.07 -13.05
CA ASP A 32 14.08 7.06 -14.11
C ASP A 32 14.97 6.74 -15.33
N VAL A 33 16.16 6.17 -15.08
CA VAL A 33 17.11 5.81 -16.15
C VAL A 33 16.51 4.76 -17.06
N SER A 34 15.97 3.68 -16.49
CA SER A 34 15.36 2.61 -17.29
C SER A 34 14.07 3.05 -17.99
N ALA A 35 13.29 3.95 -17.37
CA ALA A 35 12.06 4.45 -17.97
C ALA A 35 12.27 5.48 -19.09
N ILE A 36 13.32 6.31 -19.02
CA ILE A 36 13.53 7.45 -19.94
C ILE A 36 14.70 7.24 -20.90
N LEU A 37 15.86 6.82 -20.39
CA LEU A 37 17.08 6.74 -21.21
C LEU A 37 17.16 5.40 -21.95
N ASP A 38 16.87 4.30 -21.26
CA ASP A 38 17.02 2.96 -21.82
C ASP A 38 15.76 2.45 -22.53
N ASN A 39 14.64 3.16 -22.38
CA ASN A 39 13.37 2.75 -22.94
C ASN A 39 13.34 2.93 -24.47
N LYS A 40 13.45 1.79 -25.17
CA LYS A 40 13.47 1.72 -26.63
C LYS A 40 12.15 2.14 -27.28
N ASP A 41 11.06 2.14 -26.53
CA ASP A 41 9.74 2.56 -27.03
C ASP A 41 9.66 4.08 -27.23
N LEU A 42 10.55 4.84 -26.60
CA LEU A 42 10.64 6.28 -26.78
C LEU A 42 11.39 6.69 -28.07
N HIS A 43 11.99 5.73 -28.79
CA HIS A 43 12.74 6.02 -30.00
C HIS A 43 11.79 6.26 -31.20
N PRO A 44 11.98 7.31 -32.02
CA PRO A 44 11.07 7.64 -33.13
C PRO A 44 10.93 6.53 -34.19
N SER A 45 11.89 5.61 -34.26
CA SER A 45 11.87 4.47 -35.19
C SER A 45 11.01 3.30 -34.71
N THR A 46 10.60 3.28 -33.44
CA THR A 46 9.84 2.17 -32.85
C THR A 46 8.36 2.31 -33.23
N PRO A 47 7.73 1.28 -33.85
CA PRO A 47 6.32 1.33 -34.19
C PRO A 47 5.42 1.49 -32.95
N LEU A 48 4.37 2.31 -33.04
CA LEU A 48 3.43 2.56 -31.94
C LEU A 48 2.76 1.29 -31.38
N LYS A 49 2.67 0.22 -32.17
CA LYS A 49 2.13 -1.06 -31.69
C LYS A 49 2.95 -1.64 -30.53
N THR A 50 4.27 -1.48 -30.58
CA THR A 50 5.19 -2.00 -29.55
C THR A 50 4.94 -1.33 -28.20
N LEU A 51 4.61 -0.03 -28.20
CA LEU A 51 4.23 0.73 -27.01
C LEU A 51 3.02 0.13 -26.27
N PHE A 52 2.09 -0.50 -26.99
CA PHE A 52 0.93 -1.17 -26.39
C PHE A 52 1.19 -2.63 -25.98
N GLN A 53 2.37 -3.18 -26.28
CA GLN A 53 2.75 -4.56 -25.95
C GLN A 53 3.78 -4.63 -24.81
N ASN A 54 4.45 -3.52 -24.55
CA ASN A 54 5.42 -3.37 -23.49
C ASN A 54 4.82 -2.63 -22.27
N ASP A 55 5.47 -2.78 -21.13
CA ASP A 55 5.14 -2.06 -19.91
C ASP A 55 5.76 -0.65 -19.89
N PHE A 56 5.62 0.04 -18.77
CA PHE A 56 6.16 1.39 -18.56
C PHE A 56 7.67 1.51 -18.83
N TRP A 57 8.42 0.41 -18.67
CA TRP A 57 9.87 0.35 -18.78
C TRP A 57 10.35 -0.05 -20.17
N GLY A 58 9.43 -0.31 -21.10
CA GLY A 58 9.76 -0.86 -22.42
C GLY A 58 10.08 -2.36 -22.39
N THR A 59 9.68 -3.07 -21.33
CA THR A 59 9.81 -4.53 -21.22
C THR A 59 8.54 -5.20 -21.73
N PRO A 60 8.62 -6.30 -22.52
CA PRO A 60 7.43 -7.00 -22.97
C PRO A 60 6.57 -7.44 -21.80
N MET A 61 5.29 -7.07 -21.81
CA MET A 61 4.38 -7.37 -20.70
C MET A 61 4.30 -8.87 -20.40
N SER A 62 4.45 -9.73 -21.41
CA SER A 62 4.45 -11.19 -21.25
C SER A 62 5.57 -11.71 -20.32
N GLU A 63 6.68 -11.00 -20.20
CA GLU A 63 7.82 -11.41 -19.36
C GLU A 63 7.56 -11.10 -17.88
N VAL A 64 6.97 -9.94 -17.60
CA VAL A 64 6.77 -9.45 -16.23
C VAL A 64 5.43 -9.86 -15.62
N THR A 65 4.37 -9.95 -16.43
CA THR A 65 3.00 -10.26 -15.96
C THR A 65 2.92 -11.61 -15.25
N GLY A 66 3.69 -12.60 -15.70
CA GLY A 66 3.71 -13.92 -15.09
C GLY A 66 4.28 -13.92 -13.67
N VAL A 67 5.35 -13.16 -13.40
CA VAL A 67 6.01 -13.14 -12.09
C VAL A 67 5.30 -12.17 -11.15
N VAL A 68 5.05 -10.93 -11.61
CA VAL A 68 4.39 -9.89 -10.83
C VAL A 68 2.96 -10.33 -10.47
N GLY A 69 2.20 -10.81 -11.45
CA GLY A 69 0.83 -11.24 -11.22
C GLY A 69 0.74 -12.41 -10.22
N ARG A 70 1.69 -13.36 -10.24
CA ARG A 70 1.73 -14.45 -9.24
C ARG A 70 2.00 -13.92 -7.83
N ALA A 71 2.93 -12.98 -7.68
CA ALA A 71 3.23 -12.35 -6.40
C ALA A 71 2.02 -11.58 -5.86
N GLU A 72 1.31 -10.84 -6.71
CA GLU A 72 0.09 -10.12 -6.35
C GLU A 72 -1.06 -11.04 -5.96
N LEU A 73 -1.27 -12.13 -6.70
CA LEU A 73 -2.28 -13.13 -6.37
C LEU A 73 -1.98 -13.79 -5.02
N LEU A 74 -0.72 -14.15 -4.77
CA LEU A 74 -0.32 -14.77 -3.51
C LEU A 74 -0.48 -13.79 -2.33
N SER A 75 -0.06 -12.53 -2.50
CA SER A 75 -0.26 -11.47 -1.52
C SER A 75 -1.75 -11.28 -1.22
N SER A 76 -2.62 -11.29 -2.25
CA SER A 76 -4.07 -11.15 -2.12
C SER A 76 -4.71 -12.29 -1.32
N ILE A 77 -4.24 -13.54 -1.51
CA ILE A 77 -4.72 -14.69 -0.74
C ILE A 77 -4.37 -14.52 0.74
N PHE A 78 -3.13 -14.17 1.05
CA PHE A 78 -2.70 -13.94 2.44
C PHE A 78 -3.38 -12.74 3.08
N PHE A 79 -3.58 -11.66 2.32
CA PHE A 79 -4.35 -10.49 2.74
C PHE A 79 -5.77 -10.89 3.16
N LEU A 80 -6.48 -11.66 2.34
CA LEU A 80 -7.85 -12.09 2.65
C LEU A 80 -7.86 -13.05 3.85
N ALA A 81 -6.89 -13.97 3.93
CA ALA A 81 -6.73 -14.87 5.07
C ALA A 81 -6.45 -14.10 6.38
N ALA A 82 -5.61 -13.08 6.34
CA ALA A 82 -5.32 -12.21 7.49
C ALA A 82 -6.58 -11.50 7.96
N PHE A 83 -7.34 -10.89 7.05
CA PHE A 83 -8.60 -10.22 7.39
C PHE A 83 -9.62 -11.19 7.99
N LEU A 84 -9.80 -12.37 7.40
CA LEU A 84 -10.72 -13.40 7.92
C LEU A 84 -10.30 -13.98 9.27
N SER A 85 -8.99 -14.06 9.53
CA SER A 85 -8.46 -14.42 10.86
C SER A 85 -8.79 -13.31 11.86
N TYR A 86 -8.60 -12.05 11.49
CA TYR A 86 -8.90 -10.90 12.34
C TYR A 86 -10.37 -10.82 12.73
N THR A 87 -11.29 -11.04 11.78
CA THR A 87 -12.74 -11.03 12.08
C THR A 87 -13.16 -12.11 13.08
N ARG A 88 -12.35 -13.16 13.27
CA ARG A 88 -12.57 -14.23 14.26
C ARG A 88 -11.92 -13.96 15.61
N SER A 89 -11.19 -12.85 15.76
CA SER A 89 -10.51 -12.50 17.01
C SER A 89 -11.43 -12.04 18.13
N LYS A 90 -12.66 -11.65 17.78
CA LYS A 90 -13.67 -11.18 18.73
C LYS A 90 -14.50 -12.35 19.25
N GLY A 91 -14.38 -12.62 20.56
CA GLY A 91 -15.21 -13.61 21.25
C GLY A 91 -16.65 -13.13 21.50
N PRO A 92 -17.57 -14.03 21.90
CA PRO A 92 -18.96 -13.70 22.22
C PRO A 92 -19.13 -12.61 23.28
N ASP A 93 -18.18 -12.54 24.23
CA ASP A 93 -18.21 -11.60 25.37
C ASP A 93 -17.38 -10.32 25.13
N ASN A 94 -17.12 -9.96 23.87
CA ASN A 94 -16.14 -8.91 23.49
C ASN A 94 -14.72 -9.16 24.01
N SER A 95 -14.39 -10.41 24.38
CA SER A 95 -13.05 -10.79 24.76
C SER A 95 -12.14 -10.89 23.53
N ILE A 96 -10.91 -10.40 23.68
CA ILE A 96 -9.89 -10.43 22.64
C ILE A 96 -9.19 -11.78 22.68
N ILE A 97 -9.34 -12.58 21.61
CA ILE A 97 -8.65 -13.85 21.46
C ILE A 97 -7.31 -13.58 20.74
N TRP A 98 -6.20 -13.81 21.44
CA TRP A 98 -4.86 -13.48 20.93
C TRP A 98 -4.37 -14.41 19.82
N THR A 99 -4.81 -15.67 19.78
CA THR A 99 -4.39 -16.66 18.77
C THR A 99 -4.67 -16.20 17.33
N PRO A 100 -5.92 -15.84 16.95
CA PRO A 100 -6.21 -15.30 15.62
C PRO A 100 -5.55 -13.95 15.35
N ILE A 101 -5.23 -13.16 16.38
CA ILE A 101 -4.47 -11.90 16.22
C ILE A 101 -3.02 -12.19 15.85
N ALA A 102 -2.36 -13.10 16.56
CA ALA A 102 -1.00 -13.51 16.24
C ALA A 102 -0.91 -14.11 14.83
N LEU A 103 -1.90 -14.94 14.45
CA LEU A 103 -2.03 -15.47 13.10
C LEU A 103 -2.25 -14.35 12.06
N THR A 104 -3.09 -13.37 12.37
CA THR A 104 -3.30 -12.19 11.50
C THR A 104 -1.98 -11.48 11.25
N VAL A 105 -1.24 -11.12 12.30
CA VAL A 105 0.05 -10.42 12.20
C VAL A 105 1.04 -11.20 11.33
N PHE A 106 1.13 -12.51 11.55
CA PHE A 106 1.98 -13.38 10.73
C PHE A 106 1.56 -13.34 9.25
N LEU A 107 0.26 -13.49 8.96
CA LEU A 107 -0.27 -13.46 7.60
C LEU A 107 -0.09 -12.10 6.91
N VAL A 108 -0.23 -10.98 7.64
CA VAL A 108 0.09 -9.63 7.13
C VAL A 108 1.57 -9.54 6.74
N ALA A 109 2.46 -10.04 7.59
CA ALA A 109 3.89 -10.02 7.31
C ALA A 109 4.21 -10.82 6.03
N VAL A 110 3.64 -12.02 5.89
CA VAL A 110 3.81 -12.84 4.67
C VAL A 110 3.21 -12.14 3.44
N ALA A 111 2.01 -11.55 3.55
CA ALA A 111 1.40 -10.79 2.46
C ALA A 111 2.29 -9.61 2.01
N THR A 112 2.88 -8.91 2.98
CA THR A 112 3.80 -7.76 2.77
C THR A 112 5.12 -8.19 2.14
N LEU A 113 5.63 -9.37 2.50
CA LEU A 113 6.81 -9.97 1.87
C LEU A 113 6.54 -10.40 0.41
N CYS A 114 5.31 -10.83 0.09
CA CYS A 114 4.92 -11.13 -1.29
C CYS A 114 4.75 -9.84 -2.11
N LYS A 115 4.13 -8.81 -1.52
CA LYS A 115 3.92 -7.50 -2.14
C LYS A 115 3.73 -6.43 -1.07
N GLU A 116 4.34 -5.27 -1.25
CA GLU A 116 4.31 -4.15 -0.31
C GLU A 116 2.88 -3.66 0.01
N GLN A 117 1.95 -3.78 -0.96
CA GLN A 117 0.55 -3.41 -0.78
C GLN A 117 -0.18 -4.27 0.27
N GLY A 118 0.39 -5.43 0.65
CA GLY A 118 -0.17 -6.31 1.68
C GLY A 118 -0.36 -5.64 3.04
N ILE A 119 0.43 -4.61 3.37
CA ILE A 119 0.32 -3.87 4.64
C ILE A 119 -1.03 -3.15 4.80
N THR A 120 -1.72 -2.85 3.70
CA THR A 120 -3.01 -2.13 3.70
C THR A 120 -4.11 -2.88 4.46
N VAL A 121 -3.98 -4.20 4.64
CA VAL A 121 -4.91 -5.00 5.45
C VAL A 121 -4.99 -4.50 6.89
N VAL A 122 -3.92 -3.94 7.45
CA VAL A 122 -3.92 -3.36 8.80
C VAL A 122 -4.93 -2.20 8.88
N GLY A 123 -4.94 -1.33 7.87
CA GLY A 123 -5.91 -0.24 7.77
C GLY A 123 -7.35 -0.75 7.67
N ILE A 124 -7.58 -1.82 6.90
CA ILE A 124 -8.90 -2.44 6.78
C ILE A 124 -9.36 -3.06 8.10
N CYS A 125 -8.46 -3.73 8.83
CA CYS A 125 -8.74 -4.24 10.17
C CYS A 125 -9.09 -3.10 11.15
N CYS A 126 -8.38 -1.97 11.10
CA CYS A 126 -8.71 -0.79 11.92
C CYS A 126 -10.09 -0.21 11.60
N VAL A 127 -10.42 -0.06 10.30
CA VAL A 127 -11.74 0.40 9.86
C VAL A 127 -12.82 -0.57 10.32
N TYR A 128 -12.61 -1.88 10.14
CA TYR A 128 -13.53 -2.91 10.62
C TYR A 128 -13.75 -2.80 12.14
N GLU A 129 -12.69 -2.62 12.93
CA GLU A 129 -12.80 -2.53 14.39
C GLU A 129 -13.64 -1.32 14.80
N VAL A 130 -13.38 -0.14 14.24
CA VAL A 130 -14.08 1.10 14.60
C VAL A 130 -15.56 1.06 14.18
N PHE A 131 -15.85 0.71 12.93
CA PHE A 131 -17.20 0.83 12.39
C PHE A 131 -18.06 -0.41 12.64
N ILE A 132 -17.49 -1.60 12.54
CA ILE A 132 -18.25 -2.86 12.62
C ILE A 132 -18.17 -3.45 14.02
N ALA A 133 -16.97 -3.56 14.59
CA ALA A 133 -16.82 -4.19 15.89
C ALA A 133 -17.30 -3.29 17.04
N GLN A 134 -17.03 -1.99 16.97
CA GLN A 134 -17.42 -1.02 18.00
C GLN A 134 -18.69 -0.24 17.66
N GLY A 135 -19.15 -0.27 16.40
CA GLY A 135 -20.41 0.35 15.99
C GLY A 135 -20.39 1.88 15.93
N TYR A 136 -19.22 2.51 15.93
CA TYR A 136 -19.14 3.97 15.81
C TYR A 136 -19.65 4.42 14.43
N THR A 137 -20.54 5.42 14.41
CA THR A 137 -20.97 6.06 13.15
C THR A 137 -20.13 7.32 12.92
N LEU A 138 -19.82 7.66 11.66
CA LEU A 138 -19.01 8.84 11.29
C LEU A 138 -19.42 10.15 12.00
N PRO A 139 -20.72 10.49 12.17
CA PRO A 139 -21.13 11.69 12.89
C PRO A 139 -20.72 11.67 14.37
N LEU A 140 -20.76 10.49 15.01
CA LEU A 140 -20.43 10.32 16.43
C LEU A 140 -18.93 10.57 16.69
N LEU A 141 -18.07 10.03 15.81
CA LEU A 141 -16.62 10.25 15.85
C LEU A 141 -16.25 11.73 15.71
N CYS A 142 -16.90 12.46 14.80
CA CYS A 142 -16.66 13.89 14.58
C CYS A 142 -17.14 14.80 15.73
N THR A 143 -18.03 14.31 16.60
CA THR A 143 -18.49 15.03 17.79
C THR A 143 -17.70 14.69 19.06
N THR A 144 -17.01 13.54 19.09
CA THR A 144 -16.20 13.10 20.24
C THR A 144 -14.71 13.46 20.13
N ALA A 145 -14.25 13.92 18.96
CA ALA A 145 -12.88 14.36 18.68
C ALA A 145 -12.82 15.90 18.58
#